data_AF-A0A2V8XGN3-F1
#
_entry.id   AF-A0A2V8XGN3-F1
#
_cell.length_a   1.000
_cell.length_b   1.000
_cell.length_c   1.000
_cell.angle_alpha   90.00
_cell.angle_beta   90.00
_cell.angle_gamma   90.00
#
_symmetry.space_group_name_H-M   'P 1'
#
loop_
_entity.id
_entity.type
_entity.pdbx_description
1 polymer ?
#
loop_
_entity_poly.entity_id
_entity_poly.type
_entity_poly.pdbx_seq_one_letter_code
_entity_poly.pdbx_strand_id
1 'polypeptide(L)'
;MKKIAGASIVALLFFGEAGFAQKTEAPDPYKPILERLNSLQTVQLPEWRYHADMPHPEGPAVNDADWPVVKLREEWKTGPRVLRRTIEIPEKINGYAVRGERVKLNLRIGSNDSSTITAFSNGSLVERGDEDTQQPILLAENVQPGQKFLVAVRVDCADGGTQFYQSELKLEAVPNRPDPAILREEILSARPMIAAFPEGKTEREALLDASVKAIDFTALDRGDQAAFDASLQQAHARLKILDPWLKQFTIRAVGNSHIDMAWLWPWTETVEVVRNTFRSVLDLMREYPDFKFTMAHACTVLFLMWYLSYWLYRRNIFLKL
;
A
#
# COMPACT_ATOMS: atom_id res chain seq x y z
N MET A 1 -61.30 -39.23 16.18
CA MET A 1 -59.88 -39.03 16.57
C MET A 1 -59.04 -40.20 16.08
N LYS A 2 -58.22 -40.01 15.05
CA LYS A 2 -57.00 -40.80 14.80
C LYS A 2 -56.22 -40.21 13.60
N LYS A 3 -55.14 -39.52 13.98
CA LYS A 3 -53.84 -39.26 13.32
C LYS A 3 -53.81 -38.98 11.81
N ILE A 4 -53.61 -37.69 11.50
CA ILE A 4 -53.01 -37.18 10.27
C ILE A 4 -51.53 -37.59 10.26
N ALA A 5 -51.11 -38.37 9.27
CA ALA A 5 -49.70 -38.65 9.00
C ALA A 5 -49.23 -37.67 7.90
N GLY A 6 -48.32 -36.77 8.27
CA GLY A 6 -47.68 -35.84 7.35
C GLY A 6 -46.71 -36.57 6.43
N ALA A 7 -46.87 -36.38 5.12
CA ALA A 7 -45.87 -36.72 4.14
C ALA A 7 -44.97 -35.50 3.94
N SER A 8 -43.76 -35.57 4.48
CA SER A 8 -42.69 -34.59 4.22
C SER A 8 -42.21 -34.75 2.77
N ILE A 9 -42.47 -33.75 1.93
CA ILE A 9 -41.87 -33.64 0.60
C ILE A 9 -40.45 -33.11 0.80
N VAL A 10 -39.45 -33.99 0.65
CA VAL A 10 -38.04 -33.63 0.54
C VAL A 10 -37.82 -33.09 -0.87
N ALA A 11 -37.73 -31.77 -1.00
CA ALA A 11 -37.28 -31.12 -2.22
C ALA A 11 -35.75 -31.25 -2.29
N LEU A 12 -35.27 -32.20 -3.10
CA LEU A 12 -33.87 -32.28 -3.53
C LEU A 12 -33.58 -31.10 -4.46
N LEU A 13 -32.97 -30.05 -3.91
CA LEU A 13 -32.36 -28.97 -4.68
C LEU A 13 -31.07 -29.52 -5.30
N PHE A 14 -31.14 -29.93 -6.56
CA PHE A 14 -29.95 -30.09 -7.40
C PHE A 14 -29.36 -28.70 -7.65
N PHE A 15 -28.27 -28.37 -6.95
CA PHE A 15 -27.37 -27.30 -7.36
C PHE A 15 -26.67 -27.76 -8.64
N GLY A 16 -27.20 -27.35 -9.78
CA GLY A 16 -26.46 -27.40 -11.03
C GLY A 16 -25.29 -26.42 -10.94
N GLU A 17 -24.07 -26.95 -11.06
CA GLU A 17 -22.88 -26.14 -11.29
C GLU A 17 -23.05 -25.39 -12.61
N ALA A 18 -23.50 -24.14 -12.52
CA ALA A 18 -23.34 -23.20 -13.61
C ALA A 18 -21.86 -22.87 -13.68
N GLY A 19 -21.13 -23.60 -14.52
CA GLY A 19 -19.75 -23.27 -14.87
C GLY A 19 -19.69 -21.81 -15.28
N PHE A 20 -18.94 -21.00 -14.53
CA PHE A 20 -18.53 -19.67 -14.97
C PHE A 20 -17.71 -19.90 -16.24
N ALA A 21 -18.34 -19.74 -17.40
CA ALA A 21 -17.63 -19.64 -18.65
C ALA A 21 -16.69 -18.45 -18.51
N GLN A 22 -15.40 -18.74 -18.33
CA GLN A 22 -14.34 -17.75 -18.32
C GLN A 22 -14.36 -17.13 -19.71
N LYS A 23 -14.99 -15.95 -19.82
CA LYS A 23 -15.05 -15.19 -21.06
C LYS A 23 -13.59 -14.95 -21.44
N THR A 24 -13.13 -15.60 -22.50
CA THR A 24 -11.78 -15.40 -23.02
C THR A 24 -11.70 -13.96 -23.52
N GLU A 25 -11.33 -13.04 -22.64
CA GLU A 25 -11.08 -11.66 -23.02
C GLU A 25 -9.95 -11.65 -24.06
N ALA A 26 -10.13 -10.83 -25.09
CA ALA A 26 -9.05 -10.59 -26.04
C ALA A 26 -7.79 -10.15 -25.26
N PRO A 27 -6.59 -10.58 -25.67
CA PRO A 27 -5.36 -10.18 -24.99
C PRO A 27 -5.29 -8.66 -24.90
N ASP A 28 -5.09 -8.14 -23.69
CA ASP A 28 -4.97 -6.70 -23.46
C ASP A 28 -3.73 -6.16 -24.22
N PRO A 29 -3.93 -5.31 -25.25
CA PRO A 29 -2.82 -4.85 -26.08
C PRO A 29 -1.84 -3.96 -25.31
N TYR A 30 -2.25 -3.38 -24.19
CA TYR A 30 -1.42 -2.50 -23.37
C TYR A 30 -0.71 -3.24 -22.24
N LYS A 31 -1.08 -4.48 -21.94
CA LYS A 31 -0.54 -5.25 -20.81
C LYS A 31 1.00 -5.29 -20.78
N PRO A 32 1.72 -5.60 -21.88
CA PRO A 32 3.18 -5.63 -21.84
C PRO A 32 3.81 -4.27 -21.47
N ILE A 33 3.20 -3.18 -21.93
CA ILE A 33 3.67 -1.82 -21.66
C ILE A 33 3.40 -1.44 -20.20
N LEU A 34 2.21 -1.75 -19.70
CA LEU A 34 1.81 -1.48 -18.32
C LEU A 34 2.64 -2.29 -17.31
N GLU A 35 2.95 -3.54 -17.63
CA GLU A 35 3.86 -4.38 -16.82
C GLU A 35 5.28 -3.83 -16.84
N ARG A 36 5.74 -3.36 -18.01
CA ARG A 36 7.07 -2.76 -18.13
C ARG A 36 7.19 -1.43 -17.38
N LEU A 37 6.18 -0.56 -17.42
CA LEU A 37 6.16 0.67 -16.59
C LEU A 37 6.23 0.33 -15.10
N ASN A 38 5.44 -0.65 -14.66
CA ASN A 38 5.42 -1.09 -13.26
C ASN A 38 6.78 -1.66 -12.80
N SER A 39 7.47 -2.37 -13.69
CA SER A 39 8.78 -2.96 -13.36
C SER A 39 9.88 -1.92 -13.18
N LEU A 40 9.71 -0.68 -13.66
CA LEU A 40 10.71 0.38 -13.47
C LEU A 40 10.76 0.93 -12.05
N GLN A 41 9.75 0.62 -11.24
CA GLN A 41 9.53 1.28 -9.95
C GLN A 41 9.66 0.36 -8.76
N THR A 42 9.68 -0.95 -9.01
CA THR A 42 9.66 -1.94 -7.96
C THR A 42 10.84 -2.89 -8.07
N VAL A 43 11.49 -3.17 -6.94
CA VAL A 43 12.49 -4.23 -6.83
C VAL A 43 12.06 -5.16 -5.71
N GLN A 44 11.81 -6.42 -6.05
CA GLN A 44 11.46 -7.44 -5.08
C GLN A 44 12.63 -7.71 -4.14
N LEU A 45 12.33 -7.84 -2.86
CA LEU A 45 13.26 -8.22 -1.79
C LEU A 45 12.79 -9.56 -1.19
N PRO A 46 12.93 -10.68 -1.93
CA PRO A 46 12.20 -11.91 -1.63
C PRO A 46 12.70 -12.67 -0.40
N GLU A 47 13.81 -12.24 0.21
CA GLU A 47 14.52 -13.01 1.23
C GLU A 47 14.91 -12.12 2.40
N TRP A 48 14.61 -12.57 3.62
CA TRP A 48 14.98 -11.90 4.85
C TRP A 48 15.67 -12.89 5.78
N ARG A 49 16.73 -12.44 6.45
CA ARG A 49 17.33 -13.25 7.51
C ARG A 49 16.46 -13.16 8.75
N TYR A 50 16.32 -14.26 9.48
CA TYR A 50 15.51 -14.26 10.69
C TYR A 50 16.19 -14.95 11.87
N HIS A 51 15.78 -14.56 13.07
CA HIS A 51 16.16 -15.20 14.31
C HIS A 51 14.95 -15.23 15.25
N ALA A 52 15.01 -16.08 16.28
CA ALA A 52 14.09 -15.97 17.41
C ALA A 52 14.19 -14.55 18.02
N ASP A 53 13.15 -14.10 18.72
CA ASP A 53 13.17 -12.76 19.31
C ASP A 53 14.43 -12.51 20.16
N MET A 54 14.94 -11.29 20.07
CA MET A 54 16.14 -10.87 20.77
C MET A 54 16.10 -9.37 21.13
N PRO A 55 16.87 -8.93 22.13
CA PRO A 55 17.07 -7.52 22.42
C PRO A 55 17.81 -6.81 21.28
N HIS A 56 17.42 -5.57 20.99
CA HIS A 56 18.08 -4.67 20.05
C HIS A 56 18.38 -5.27 18.67
N PRO A 57 17.39 -5.88 17.98
CA PRO A 57 17.59 -6.45 16.65
C PRO A 57 17.89 -5.39 15.60
N GLU A 58 17.81 -4.10 15.91
CA GLU A 58 18.20 -2.96 15.08
C GLU A 58 19.69 -2.60 15.18
N GLY A 59 20.42 -3.18 16.14
CA GLY A 59 21.80 -2.81 16.44
C GLY A 59 22.75 -3.09 15.27
N PRO A 60 23.72 -2.18 14.98
CA PRO A 60 24.70 -2.39 13.90
C PRO A 60 25.73 -3.48 14.22
N ALA A 61 25.91 -3.83 15.50
CA ALA A 61 26.83 -4.88 15.94
C ALA A 61 26.24 -6.30 15.88
N VAL A 62 24.94 -6.43 15.59
CA VAL A 62 24.29 -7.75 15.46
C VAL A 62 24.80 -8.43 14.19
N ASN A 63 25.46 -9.57 14.35
CA ASN A 63 25.88 -10.40 13.22
C ASN A 63 24.73 -11.33 12.81
N ASP A 64 24.18 -11.08 11.62
CA ASP A 64 23.11 -11.90 11.03
C ASP A 64 23.60 -12.86 9.95
N ALA A 65 24.91 -12.98 9.69
CA ALA A 65 25.43 -13.75 8.56
C ALA A 65 24.97 -15.22 8.52
N ASP A 66 24.90 -15.86 9.69
CA ASP A 66 24.52 -17.28 9.86
C ASP A 66 23.03 -17.48 10.13
N TRP A 67 22.24 -16.40 10.11
CA TRP A 67 20.80 -16.51 10.34
C TRP A 67 20.12 -17.23 9.18
N PRO A 68 19.15 -18.12 9.46
CA PRO A 68 18.34 -18.72 8.42
C PRO A 68 17.56 -17.65 7.64
N VAL A 69 17.15 -18.01 6.43
CA VAL A 69 16.40 -17.13 5.53
C VAL A 69 14.94 -17.56 5.50
N VAL A 70 14.04 -16.59 5.56
CA VAL A 70 12.62 -16.74 5.29
C VAL A 70 12.30 -16.05 3.97
N LYS A 71 11.51 -16.71 3.12
CA LYS A 71 11.14 -16.21 1.80
C LYS A 71 9.80 -15.48 1.81
N LEU A 72 9.60 -14.66 0.78
CA LEU A 72 8.32 -14.03 0.51
C LEU A 72 7.23 -15.12 0.37
N ARG A 73 6.13 -14.96 1.12
CA ARG A 73 5.02 -15.93 1.26
C ARG A 73 5.39 -17.28 1.87
N GLU A 74 6.56 -17.39 2.49
CA GLU A 74 6.87 -18.52 3.36
C GLU A 74 6.25 -18.28 4.74
N GLU A 75 5.44 -19.23 5.19
CA GLU A 75 4.70 -19.16 6.44
C GLU A 75 5.50 -19.76 7.60
N TRP A 76 5.47 -19.11 8.78
CA TRP A 76 5.98 -19.68 10.02
C TRP A 76 4.92 -19.68 11.14
N LYS A 77 5.05 -20.65 12.07
CA LYS A 77 4.09 -20.93 13.17
C LYS A 77 4.77 -21.11 14.53
N THR A 78 5.88 -20.41 14.72
CA THR A 78 6.77 -20.58 15.88
C THR A 78 6.88 -19.30 16.70
N GLY A 79 5.79 -18.54 16.79
CA GLY A 79 5.72 -17.30 17.53
C GLY A 79 6.63 -16.17 17.01
N PRO A 80 7.07 -15.28 17.91
CA PRO A 80 7.77 -14.05 17.57
C PRO A 80 9.10 -14.27 16.86
N ARG A 81 9.41 -13.38 15.91
CA ARG A 81 10.69 -13.39 15.18
C ARG A 81 11.21 -11.99 14.98
N VAL A 82 12.54 -11.91 14.85
CA VAL A 82 13.21 -10.74 14.31
C VAL A 82 13.68 -11.05 12.90
N LEU A 83 13.52 -10.08 12.02
CA LEU A 83 13.86 -10.14 10.61
C LEU A 83 14.89 -9.06 10.35
N ARG A 84 15.92 -9.36 9.56
CA ARG A 84 16.99 -8.41 9.24
C ARG A 84 17.38 -8.50 7.76
N ARG A 85 17.65 -7.34 7.17
CA ARG A 85 18.20 -7.22 5.82
C ARG A 85 18.98 -5.92 5.68
N THR A 86 20.16 -6.01 5.09
CA THR A 86 20.82 -4.82 4.52
C THR A 86 20.35 -4.64 3.09
N ILE A 87 19.72 -3.51 2.82
CA ILE A 87 19.22 -3.14 1.50
C ILE A 87 20.19 -2.15 0.88
N GLU A 88 20.81 -2.54 -0.23
CA GLU A 88 21.65 -1.67 -1.04
C GLU A 88 20.83 -1.13 -2.22
N ILE A 89 20.86 0.19 -2.41
CA ILE A 89 20.12 0.83 -3.48
C ILE A 89 20.85 0.60 -4.81
N PRO A 90 20.21 -0.02 -5.81
CA PRO A 90 20.85 -0.28 -7.09
C PRO A 90 21.07 1.03 -7.85
N GLU A 91 21.94 1.04 -8.86
CA GLU A 91 22.08 2.20 -9.73
C GLU A 91 20.83 2.44 -10.59
N LYS A 92 20.22 1.35 -11.05
CA LYS A 92 19.06 1.32 -11.94
C LYS A 92 18.09 0.21 -11.55
N ILE A 93 16.80 0.42 -11.81
CA ILE A 93 15.76 -0.60 -11.73
C ILE A 93 15.26 -0.84 -13.15
N ASN A 94 15.55 -2.01 -13.72
CA ASN A 94 15.18 -2.37 -15.10
C ASN A 94 15.53 -1.27 -16.13
N GLY A 95 16.71 -0.68 -16.00
CA GLY A 95 17.21 0.41 -16.86
C GLY A 95 16.90 1.82 -16.36
N TYR A 96 15.91 1.99 -15.49
CA TYR A 96 15.49 3.30 -14.96
C TYR A 96 16.41 3.77 -13.83
N ALA A 97 17.01 4.95 -13.97
CA ALA A 97 17.91 5.53 -12.98
C ALA A 97 17.18 5.86 -11.67
N VAL A 98 17.75 5.49 -10.53
CA VAL A 98 17.14 5.75 -9.21
C VAL A 98 17.64 7.02 -8.54
N ARG A 99 18.77 7.56 -8.99
CA ARG A 99 19.45 8.69 -8.33
C ARG A 99 18.49 9.87 -8.21
N GLY A 100 18.39 10.43 -7.01
CA GLY A 100 17.53 11.58 -6.75
C GLY A 100 16.06 11.23 -6.51
N GLU A 101 15.65 9.98 -6.74
CA GLU A 101 14.28 9.54 -6.45
C GLU A 101 14.07 9.35 -4.95
N ARG A 102 12.79 9.37 -4.56
CA ARG A 102 12.33 8.95 -3.25
C ARG A 102 12.18 7.44 -3.23
N VAL A 103 12.70 6.79 -2.19
CA VAL A 103 12.63 5.33 -2.05
C VAL A 103 11.92 4.96 -0.76
N LYS A 104 10.91 4.09 -0.90
CA LYS A 104 10.22 3.46 0.22
C LYS A 104 10.41 1.95 0.20
N LEU A 105 10.43 1.35 1.39
CA LEU A 105 10.29 -0.08 1.58
C LEU A 105 8.81 -0.39 1.78
N ASN A 106 8.20 -1.06 0.82
CA ASN A 106 6.84 -1.58 0.98
C ASN A 106 6.93 -3.01 1.54
N LEU A 107 6.67 -3.11 2.84
CA LEU A 107 6.69 -4.35 3.59
C LEU A 107 5.29 -4.62 4.13
N ARG A 108 4.75 -5.80 3.83
CA ARG A 108 3.46 -6.26 4.36
C ARG A 108 3.65 -7.63 4.99
N ILE A 109 3.49 -7.68 6.30
CA ILE A 109 3.49 -8.88 7.12
C ILE A 109 2.09 -9.05 7.68
N GLY A 110 1.56 -10.26 7.66
CA GLY A 110 0.26 -10.55 8.27
C GLY A 110 0.28 -11.92 8.91
N SER A 111 -0.68 -12.13 9.80
CA SER A 111 -0.74 -13.27 10.70
C SER A 111 -2.18 -13.71 10.86
N ASN A 112 -2.43 -15.01 10.97
CA ASN A 112 -3.78 -15.51 11.28
C ASN A 112 -4.20 -15.20 12.73
N ASP A 113 -3.25 -14.78 13.57
CA ASP A 113 -3.47 -14.25 14.92
C ASP A 113 -3.04 -12.78 15.01
N SER A 114 -3.46 -12.10 16.07
CA SER A 114 -3.01 -10.72 16.37
C SER A 114 -1.48 -10.63 16.33
N SER A 115 -0.98 -9.61 15.62
CA SER A 115 0.46 -9.35 15.53
C SER A 115 0.78 -7.89 15.83
N THR A 116 1.96 -7.64 16.40
CA THR A 116 2.56 -6.31 16.48
C THR A 116 3.85 -6.33 15.67
N ILE A 117 3.94 -5.41 14.72
CA ILE A 117 5.05 -5.26 13.79
C ILE A 117 5.77 -3.97 14.15
N THR A 118 7.07 -4.06 14.41
CA THR A 118 7.92 -2.93 14.74
C THR A 118 9.11 -2.92 13.80
N ALA A 119 9.21 -1.90 12.94
CA ALA A 119 10.30 -1.77 11.98
C ALA A 119 11.29 -0.68 12.39
N PHE A 120 12.56 -0.96 12.14
CA PHE A 120 13.69 -0.09 12.39
C PHE A 120 14.49 0.08 11.12
N SER A 121 15.00 1.29 10.90
CA SER A 121 15.95 1.61 9.84
C SER A 121 17.16 2.30 10.44
N ASN A 122 18.36 1.74 10.21
CA ASN A 122 19.63 2.24 10.74
C ASN A 122 19.58 2.52 12.26
N GLY A 123 18.98 1.60 13.03
CA GLY A 123 18.86 1.70 14.48
C GLY A 123 17.70 2.57 14.99
N SER A 124 17.02 3.32 14.13
CA SER A 124 15.90 4.17 14.53
C SER A 124 14.56 3.46 14.32
N LEU A 125 13.63 3.58 15.27
CA LEU A 125 12.24 3.15 15.09
C LEU A 125 11.57 3.98 13.99
N VAL A 126 11.07 3.33 12.95
CA VAL A 126 10.44 4.00 11.80
C VAL A 126 8.96 3.66 11.63
N GLU A 127 8.51 2.50 12.12
CA GLU A 127 7.12 2.06 12.04
C GLU A 127 6.79 1.18 13.26
N ARG A 128 5.58 1.32 13.80
CA ARG A 128 5.02 0.36 14.76
C ARG A 128 3.51 0.30 14.62
N GLY A 129 2.97 -0.89 14.39
CA GLY A 129 1.55 -1.13 14.21
C GLY A 129 1.22 -2.61 14.25
N ASP A 130 0.05 -2.96 13.74
CA ASP A 130 -0.42 -4.32 13.48
C ASP A 130 -0.42 -4.58 11.96
N GLU A 131 -0.98 -5.71 11.54
CA GLU A 131 -1.04 -6.08 10.12
C GLU A 131 -1.84 -5.11 9.24
N ASP A 132 -2.86 -4.46 9.82
CA ASP A 132 -3.79 -3.57 9.10
C ASP A 132 -3.24 -2.15 8.94
N THR A 133 -2.38 -1.71 9.87
CA THR A 133 -1.93 -0.32 9.95
C THR A 133 -0.62 -0.04 9.21
N GLN A 134 0.09 -1.08 8.74
CA GLN A 134 1.37 -0.95 8.04
C GLN A 134 1.34 0.06 6.88
N GLN A 135 2.35 0.95 6.87
CA GLN A 135 2.61 1.88 5.78
C GLN A 135 3.96 1.60 5.09
N PRO A 136 4.14 2.01 3.82
CA PRO A 136 5.44 2.00 3.19
C PRO A 136 6.44 2.87 3.98
N ILE A 137 7.58 2.27 4.36
CA ILE A 137 8.60 2.91 5.18
C ILE A 137 9.50 3.77 4.30
N LEU A 138 9.60 5.07 4.58
CA LEU A 138 10.54 5.95 3.88
C LEU A 138 11.99 5.57 4.22
N LEU A 139 12.79 5.23 3.21
CA LEU A 139 14.23 4.99 3.37
C LEU A 139 15.03 6.26 3.06
N ALA A 140 14.70 6.96 1.97
CA ALA A 140 15.33 8.23 1.60
C ALA A 140 14.41 9.12 0.76
N GLU A 141 14.47 10.43 1.00
CA GLU A 141 13.83 11.45 0.18
C GLU A 141 14.61 11.76 -1.12
N ASN A 142 15.92 11.54 -1.10
CA ASN A 142 16.81 11.73 -2.24
C ASN A 142 17.90 10.67 -2.15
N VAL A 143 17.74 9.59 -2.91
CA VAL A 143 18.63 8.43 -2.81
C VAL A 143 19.86 8.57 -3.69
N GLN A 144 20.99 8.03 -3.22
CA GLN A 144 22.18 7.84 -4.04
C GLN A 144 22.41 6.34 -4.30
N PRO A 145 22.80 5.93 -5.52
CA PRO A 145 23.23 4.55 -5.79
C PRO A 145 24.29 4.06 -4.81
N GLY A 146 24.17 2.81 -4.37
CA GLY A 146 25.07 2.18 -3.40
C GLY A 146 24.81 2.54 -1.94
N GLN A 147 23.86 3.45 -1.66
CA GLN A 147 23.43 3.74 -0.29
C GLN A 147 22.84 2.47 0.35
N LYS A 148 23.16 2.24 1.62
CA LYS A 148 22.75 1.05 2.38
C LYS A 148 21.83 1.40 3.53
N PHE A 149 20.80 0.58 3.72
CA PHE A 149 19.88 0.66 4.84
C PHE A 149 19.87 -0.67 5.56
N LEU A 150 20.27 -0.67 6.83
CA LEU A 150 20.05 -1.82 7.69
C LEU A 150 18.62 -1.74 8.22
N VAL A 151 17.78 -2.66 7.76
CA VAL A 151 16.39 -2.78 8.22
C VAL A 151 16.26 -3.97 9.14
N ALA A 152 15.67 -3.75 10.31
CA ALA A 152 15.28 -4.78 11.24
C ALA A 152 13.78 -4.68 11.51
N VAL A 153 13.10 -5.82 11.60
CA VAL A 153 11.66 -5.88 11.87
C VAL A 153 11.42 -6.91 12.94
N ARG A 154 10.86 -6.49 14.07
CA ARG A 154 10.32 -7.41 15.08
C ARG A 154 8.86 -7.67 14.77
N VAL A 155 8.49 -8.94 14.70
CA VAL A 155 7.11 -9.40 14.55
C VAL A 155 6.77 -10.18 15.82
N ASP A 156 5.96 -9.56 16.67
CA ASP A 156 5.39 -10.19 17.85
C ASP A 156 4.05 -10.81 17.44
N CYS A 157 4.00 -12.14 17.30
CA CYS A 157 2.82 -12.88 16.86
C CYS A 157 2.70 -14.21 17.61
N ALA A 158 1.51 -14.81 17.57
CA ALA A 158 1.27 -16.17 18.06
C ALA A 158 1.55 -17.22 16.95
N ASP A 159 1.08 -18.45 17.15
CA ASP A 159 1.42 -19.62 16.31
C ASP A 159 0.44 -19.88 15.15
N GLY A 160 -0.54 -18.99 14.93
CA GLY A 160 -1.59 -19.13 13.92
C GLY A 160 -1.10 -19.15 12.47
N GLY A 161 0.13 -18.71 12.22
CA GLY A 161 0.72 -18.63 10.89
C GLY A 161 0.95 -17.20 10.47
N THR A 162 2.20 -16.84 10.20
CA THR A 162 2.63 -15.49 9.83
C THR A 162 3.50 -15.56 8.60
N GLN A 163 3.39 -14.57 7.70
CA GLN A 163 4.18 -14.50 6.46
C GLN A 163 4.35 -13.08 5.93
N PHE A 164 5.30 -12.92 4.99
CA PHE A 164 5.41 -11.73 4.15
C PHE A 164 4.48 -11.84 2.94
N TYR A 165 3.56 -10.91 2.78
CA TYR A 165 2.72 -10.79 1.58
C TYR A 165 3.38 -9.91 0.52
N GLN A 166 4.17 -8.94 0.97
CA GLN A 166 4.88 -7.99 0.11
C GLN A 166 6.22 -7.61 0.73
N SER A 167 7.26 -7.59 -0.09
CA SER A 167 8.56 -7.07 0.30
C SER A 167 9.27 -6.54 -0.93
N GLU A 168 9.29 -5.22 -1.07
CA GLU A 168 9.86 -4.57 -2.25
C GLU A 168 10.35 -3.16 -1.93
N LEU A 169 11.38 -2.73 -2.65
CA LEU A 169 11.66 -1.30 -2.80
C LEU A 169 10.66 -0.72 -3.80
N LYS A 170 10.11 0.44 -3.47
CA LYS A 170 9.25 1.23 -4.34
C LYS A 170 9.86 2.61 -4.55
N LEU A 171 10.06 2.98 -5.81
CA LEU A 171 10.40 4.35 -6.19
C LEU A 171 9.12 5.20 -6.23
N GLU A 172 9.25 6.43 -5.75
CA GLU A 172 8.27 7.49 -5.97
C GLU A 172 8.97 8.65 -6.68
N ALA A 173 8.34 9.17 -7.73
CA ALA A 173 8.96 10.23 -8.51
C ALA A 173 9.05 11.54 -7.73
N VAL A 174 10.12 12.29 -8.00
CA VAL A 174 10.28 13.66 -7.52
C VAL A 174 9.60 14.70 -8.44
N PRO A 175 9.21 15.89 -7.93
CA PRO A 175 8.37 16.88 -8.64
C PRO A 175 8.84 17.39 -10.03
N ASN A 176 10.04 17.01 -10.49
CA ASN A 176 10.63 17.49 -11.74
C ASN A 176 10.96 16.36 -12.75
N ARG A 177 10.52 15.13 -12.49
CA ARG A 177 10.73 13.99 -13.38
C ARG A 177 9.39 13.30 -13.66
N PRO A 178 9.10 12.91 -14.91
CA PRO A 178 7.88 12.17 -15.23
C PRO A 178 7.86 10.83 -14.49
N ASP A 179 6.73 10.51 -13.87
CA ASP A 179 6.56 9.29 -13.09
C ASP A 179 5.93 8.16 -13.95
N PRO A 180 6.65 7.04 -14.17
CA PRO A 180 6.08 5.87 -14.85
C PRO A 180 4.82 5.30 -14.19
N ALA A 181 4.68 5.36 -12.85
CA ALA A 181 3.50 4.91 -12.11
C ALA A 181 2.31 5.77 -12.47
N ILE A 182 2.49 7.10 -12.42
CA ILE A 182 1.39 8.03 -12.65
C ILE A 182 0.88 7.84 -14.08
N LEU A 183 1.76 7.80 -15.08
CA LEU A 183 1.33 7.55 -16.47
C LEU A 183 0.63 6.19 -16.61
N ARG A 184 1.14 5.14 -15.94
CA ARG A 184 0.51 3.81 -15.92
C ARG A 184 -0.90 3.87 -15.33
N GLU A 185 -1.09 4.54 -14.19
CA GLU A 185 -2.38 4.70 -13.53
C GLU A 185 -3.35 5.57 -14.35
N GLU A 186 -2.86 6.60 -15.02
CA GLU A 186 -3.67 7.41 -15.94
C GLU A 186 -4.18 6.55 -17.12
N ILE A 187 -3.32 5.73 -17.72
CA ILE A 187 -3.70 4.79 -18.79
C ILE A 187 -4.73 3.79 -18.27
N LEU A 188 -4.50 3.19 -17.09
CA LEU A 188 -5.42 2.23 -16.48
C LEU A 188 -6.78 2.85 -16.15
N SER A 189 -6.81 4.11 -15.70
CA SER A 189 -8.03 4.83 -15.35
C SER A 189 -8.81 5.31 -16.57
N ALA A 190 -8.13 5.71 -17.65
CA ALA A 190 -8.78 6.17 -18.87
C ALA A 190 -9.55 5.04 -19.58
N ARG A 191 -9.04 3.81 -19.53
CA ARG A 191 -9.64 2.64 -20.21
C ARG A 191 -11.09 2.34 -19.81
N PRO A 192 -11.44 2.13 -18.53
CA PRO A 192 -12.82 1.87 -18.13
C PRO A 192 -13.74 3.06 -18.42
N MET A 193 -13.22 4.29 -18.30
CA MET A 193 -13.99 5.48 -18.67
C MET A 193 -14.32 5.48 -20.17
N ILE A 194 -13.34 5.27 -21.04
CA ILE A 194 -13.58 5.22 -22.50
C ILE A 194 -14.53 4.07 -22.86
N ALA A 195 -14.38 2.92 -22.21
CA ALA A 195 -15.25 1.77 -22.44
C ALA A 195 -16.71 2.02 -22.03
N ALA A 196 -16.94 2.80 -20.98
CA ALA A 196 -18.27 3.09 -20.43
C ALA A 196 -19.10 4.08 -21.27
N PHE A 197 -18.47 4.93 -22.10
CA PHE A 197 -19.15 5.99 -22.86
C PHE A 197 -18.98 5.81 -24.38
N PRO A 198 -20.00 5.28 -25.10
CA PRO A 198 -19.89 4.97 -26.53
C PRO A 198 -19.63 6.18 -27.44
N GLU A 199 -20.17 7.35 -27.10
CA GLU A 199 -20.03 8.57 -27.89
C GLU A 199 -18.57 9.03 -27.91
N GLY A 200 -17.97 9.15 -29.10
CA GLY A 200 -16.56 9.53 -29.25
C GLY A 200 -15.56 8.46 -28.82
N LYS A 201 -16.01 7.23 -28.51
CA LYS A 201 -15.16 6.14 -28.04
C LYS A 201 -13.97 5.87 -28.96
N THR A 202 -14.21 5.68 -30.26
CA THR A 202 -13.16 5.36 -31.23
C THR A 202 -12.05 6.42 -31.28
N GLU A 203 -12.42 7.69 -31.21
CA GLU A 203 -11.45 8.80 -31.20
C GLU A 203 -10.62 8.78 -29.92
N ARG A 204 -11.24 8.56 -28.75
CA ARG A 204 -10.54 8.49 -27.47
C ARG A 204 -9.66 7.24 -27.35
N GLU A 205 -10.09 6.12 -27.91
CA GLU A 205 -9.27 4.91 -28.03
C GLU A 205 -8.03 5.18 -28.89
N ALA A 206 -8.18 5.91 -30.00
CA ALA A 206 -7.05 6.31 -30.84
C ALA A 206 -6.09 7.27 -30.10
N LEU A 207 -6.61 8.20 -29.29
CA LEU A 207 -5.79 9.09 -28.45
C LEU A 207 -5.01 8.32 -27.38
N LEU A 208 -5.67 7.36 -26.72
CA LEU A 208 -5.05 6.48 -25.74
C LEU A 208 -3.94 5.62 -26.38
N ASP A 209 -4.22 5.00 -27.53
CA ASP A 209 -3.25 4.21 -28.28
C ASP A 209 -2.04 5.08 -28.71
N ALA A 210 -2.31 6.30 -29.19
CA ALA A 210 -1.27 7.25 -29.56
C ALA A 210 -0.42 7.72 -28.38
N SER A 211 -0.99 7.80 -27.17
CA SER A 211 -0.27 8.08 -25.92
C SER A 211 0.64 6.91 -25.56
N VAL A 212 0.10 5.69 -25.52
CA VAL A 212 0.85 4.48 -25.17
C VAL A 212 2.01 4.24 -26.15
N LYS A 213 1.79 4.43 -27.46
CA LYS A 213 2.82 4.30 -28.50
C LYS A 213 3.92 5.37 -28.44
N ALA A 214 3.69 6.48 -27.73
CA ALA A 214 4.71 7.52 -27.57
C ALA A 214 5.77 7.15 -26.53
N ILE A 215 5.53 6.12 -25.70
CA ILE A 215 6.48 5.65 -24.70
C ILE A 215 7.63 4.93 -25.42
N ASP A 216 8.85 5.48 -25.35
CA ASP A 216 10.02 4.95 -26.03
C ASP A 216 10.91 4.14 -25.09
N PHE A 217 10.57 2.88 -24.89
CA PHE A 217 11.45 1.98 -24.11
C PHE A 217 12.80 1.70 -24.80
N THR A 218 12.95 1.94 -26.10
CA THR A 218 14.23 1.73 -26.78
C THR A 218 15.28 2.76 -26.35
N ALA A 219 14.85 3.96 -25.96
CA ALA A 219 15.72 4.95 -25.31
C ALA A 219 16.24 4.41 -23.97
N LEU A 220 15.34 3.86 -23.15
CA LEU A 220 15.69 3.26 -21.86
C LEU A 220 16.66 2.08 -22.01
N ASP A 221 16.42 1.20 -22.98
CA ASP A 221 17.26 0.03 -23.27
C ASP A 221 18.67 0.43 -23.73
N ARG A 222 18.81 1.58 -24.39
CA ARG A 222 20.09 2.17 -24.78
C ARG A 222 20.76 2.96 -23.65
N GLY A 223 20.11 3.06 -22.48
CA GLY A 223 20.59 3.80 -21.32
C GLY A 223 20.37 5.31 -21.40
N ASP A 224 19.56 5.80 -22.35
CA ASP A 224 19.23 7.21 -22.50
C ASP A 224 18.00 7.57 -21.66
N GLN A 225 18.26 7.89 -20.39
CA GLN A 225 17.23 8.26 -19.43
C GLN A 225 16.49 9.55 -19.84
N ALA A 226 17.21 10.53 -20.41
CA ALA A 226 16.62 11.81 -20.77
C ALA A 226 15.64 11.66 -21.95
N ALA A 227 15.97 10.86 -22.95
CA ALA A 227 15.07 10.54 -24.04
C ALA A 227 13.85 9.71 -23.56
N PHE A 228 14.05 8.76 -22.64
CA PHE A 228 12.93 8.03 -22.04
C PHE A 228 11.99 8.95 -21.27
N ASP A 229 12.52 9.83 -20.42
CA ASP A 229 11.72 10.80 -19.66
C ASP A 229 10.96 11.75 -20.62
N ALA A 230 11.59 12.22 -21.69
CA ALA A 230 10.92 13.02 -22.72
C ALA A 230 9.77 12.24 -23.40
N SER A 231 9.94 10.93 -23.61
CA SER A 231 8.88 10.07 -24.16
C SER A 231 7.68 9.94 -23.23
N LEU A 232 7.92 9.83 -21.91
CA LEU A 232 6.84 9.80 -20.90
C LEU A 232 6.08 11.13 -20.84
N GLN A 233 6.80 12.25 -20.93
CA GLN A 233 6.17 13.58 -21.02
C GLN A 233 5.31 13.72 -22.27
N GLN A 234 5.77 13.20 -23.42
CA GLN A 234 5.00 13.20 -24.66
C GLN A 234 3.75 12.31 -24.56
N ALA A 235 3.89 11.13 -23.96
CA ALA A 235 2.77 10.22 -23.73
C ALA A 235 1.71 10.84 -22.81
N HIS A 236 2.14 11.45 -21.70
CA HIS A 236 1.25 12.18 -20.79
C HIS A 236 0.56 13.36 -21.50
N ALA A 237 1.29 14.17 -22.29
CA ALA A 237 0.72 15.28 -23.03
C ALA A 237 -0.37 14.85 -24.03
N ARG A 238 -0.20 13.69 -24.69
CA ARG A 238 -1.22 13.10 -25.57
C ARG A 238 -2.44 12.64 -24.80
N LEU A 239 -2.24 12.03 -23.62
CA LEU A 239 -3.34 11.56 -22.79
C LEU A 239 -4.16 12.72 -22.21
N LYS A 240 -3.48 13.82 -21.87
CA LYS A 240 -4.08 15.08 -21.38
C LYS A 240 -5.07 15.72 -22.35
N ILE A 241 -5.06 15.34 -23.64
CA ILE A 241 -6.10 15.76 -24.59
C ILE A 241 -7.49 15.30 -24.13
N LEU A 242 -7.58 14.22 -23.34
CA LEU A 242 -8.82 13.72 -22.76
C LEU A 242 -9.33 14.59 -21.58
N ASP A 243 -8.52 15.50 -21.03
CA ASP A 243 -8.87 16.31 -19.84
C ASP A 243 -10.22 17.02 -19.95
N PRO A 244 -10.57 17.73 -21.03
CA PRO A 244 -11.83 18.47 -21.11
C PRO A 244 -13.04 17.56 -21.01
N TRP A 245 -12.94 16.33 -21.54
CA TRP A 245 -13.98 15.32 -21.45
C TRP A 245 -14.02 14.70 -20.06
N LEU A 246 -12.87 14.29 -19.50
CA LEU A 246 -12.80 13.70 -18.16
C LEU A 246 -13.31 14.66 -17.06
N LYS A 247 -13.07 15.97 -17.22
CA LYS A 247 -13.54 17.01 -16.30
C LYS A 247 -15.05 17.29 -16.36
N GLN A 248 -15.79 16.65 -17.27
CA GLN A 248 -17.26 16.67 -17.26
C GLN A 248 -17.83 15.80 -16.13
N PHE A 249 -17.05 14.83 -15.66
CA PHE A 249 -17.43 13.96 -14.55
C PHE A 249 -16.94 14.55 -13.23
N THR A 250 -17.71 14.35 -12.16
CA THR A 250 -17.35 14.79 -10.80
C THR A 250 -17.48 13.62 -9.85
N ILE A 251 -16.36 13.23 -9.22
CA ILE A 251 -16.34 12.28 -8.11
C ILE A 251 -16.05 13.09 -6.84
N ARG A 252 -16.89 12.93 -5.82
CA ARG A 252 -16.64 13.49 -4.48
C ARG A 252 -16.22 12.36 -3.56
N ALA A 253 -14.95 12.39 -3.14
CA ALA A 253 -14.41 11.46 -2.17
C ALA A 253 -14.20 12.18 -0.83
N VAL A 254 -14.50 11.49 0.27
CA VAL A 254 -14.34 11.99 1.63
C VAL A 254 -13.77 10.85 2.48
N GLY A 255 -12.75 11.13 3.28
CA GLY A 255 -12.19 10.17 4.22
C GLY A 255 -13.18 9.84 5.32
N ASN A 256 -13.26 8.58 5.71
CA ASN A 256 -14.13 8.13 6.78
C ASN A 256 -13.44 7.03 7.60
N SER A 257 -13.66 7.03 8.92
CA SER A 257 -13.28 5.93 9.79
C SER A 257 -14.48 5.52 10.61
N HIS A 258 -14.93 4.28 10.37
CA HIS A 258 -15.92 3.63 11.22
C HIS A 258 -15.20 3.04 12.43
N ILE A 259 -15.66 3.36 13.64
CA ILE A 259 -15.12 2.81 14.88
C ILE A 259 -16.28 2.22 15.68
N ASP A 260 -16.21 0.92 15.92
CA ASP A 260 -17.09 0.24 16.85
C ASP A 260 -16.68 0.56 18.30
N MET A 261 -17.63 1.05 19.07
CA MET A 261 -17.37 1.57 20.42
C MET A 261 -17.14 0.46 21.46
N ALA A 262 -17.61 -0.75 21.16
CA ALA A 262 -17.39 -1.96 21.94
C ALA A 262 -17.59 -3.15 21.00
N TRP A 263 -16.49 -3.80 20.61
CA TRP A 263 -16.51 -4.98 19.74
C TRP A 263 -15.66 -6.09 20.36
N LEU A 264 -14.49 -6.37 19.80
CA LEU A 264 -13.55 -7.37 20.32
C LEU A 264 -12.55 -6.80 21.33
N TRP A 265 -12.70 -5.52 21.69
CA TRP A 265 -11.85 -4.80 22.63
C TRP A 265 -12.67 -4.07 23.70
N PRO A 266 -12.08 -3.81 24.89
CA PRO A 266 -12.72 -2.99 25.92
C PRO A 266 -12.81 -1.52 25.48
N TRP A 267 -13.78 -0.79 26.01
CA TRP A 267 -13.98 0.64 25.68
C TRP A 267 -12.74 1.51 25.96
N THR A 268 -11.88 1.11 26.90
CA THR A 268 -10.62 1.81 27.20
C THR A 268 -9.69 1.82 25.99
N GLU A 269 -9.69 0.75 25.20
CA GLU A 269 -8.92 0.65 23.97
C GLU A 269 -9.55 1.51 22.86
N THR A 270 -10.89 1.63 22.82
CA THR A 270 -11.58 2.54 21.91
C THR A 270 -11.10 3.98 22.05
N VAL A 271 -10.78 4.44 23.26
CA VAL A 271 -10.22 5.79 23.48
C VAL A 271 -8.89 5.96 22.75
N GLU A 272 -8.00 4.96 22.79
CA GLU A 272 -6.72 5.01 22.08
C GLU A 272 -6.91 4.86 20.56
N VAL A 273 -7.83 4.00 20.10
CA VAL A 273 -8.17 3.89 18.67
C VAL A 273 -8.67 5.23 18.13
N VAL A 274 -9.62 5.88 18.82
CA VAL A 274 -10.12 7.21 18.46
C VAL A 274 -8.96 8.22 18.41
N ARG A 275 -8.11 8.24 19.44
CA ARG A 275 -6.95 9.15 19.48
C ARG A 275 -6.00 8.93 18.31
N ASN A 276 -5.65 7.68 18.00
CA ASN A 276 -4.75 7.34 16.91
C ASN A 276 -5.35 7.70 15.55
N THR A 277 -6.63 7.39 15.32
CA THR A 277 -7.35 7.77 14.10
C THR A 277 -7.34 9.28 13.89
N PHE A 278 -7.69 10.07 14.91
CA PHE A 278 -7.69 11.53 14.79
C PHE A 278 -6.28 12.11 14.60
N ARG A 279 -5.25 11.50 15.21
CA ARG A 279 -3.85 11.91 14.94
C ARG A 279 -3.52 11.72 13.46
N SER A 280 -3.79 10.54 12.91
CA SER A 280 -3.54 10.26 11.48
C SER A 280 -4.34 11.19 10.57
N VAL A 281 -5.62 11.44 10.88
CA VAL A 281 -6.46 12.39 10.14
C VAL A 281 -5.88 13.80 10.18
N LEU A 282 -5.40 14.27 11.33
CA LEU A 282 -4.80 15.60 11.46
C LEU A 282 -3.48 15.70 10.71
N ASP A 283 -2.66 14.65 10.73
CA ASP A 283 -1.41 14.60 9.96
C ASP A 283 -1.71 14.63 8.45
N LEU A 284 -2.70 13.85 7.98
CA LEU A 284 -3.19 13.89 6.60
C LEU A 284 -3.76 15.26 6.23
N MET A 285 -4.49 15.94 7.12
CA MET A 285 -5.00 17.30 6.86
C MET A 285 -3.89 18.34 6.76
N ARG A 286 -2.74 18.14 7.45
CA ARG A 286 -1.57 19.01 7.30
C ARG A 286 -0.82 18.75 6.01
N GLU A 287 -0.71 17.48 5.61
CA GLU A 287 0.00 17.07 4.40
C GLU A 287 -0.83 17.34 3.13
N TYR A 288 -2.14 17.15 3.18
CA TYR A 288 -3.09 17.29 2.07
C TYR A 288 -4.21 18.29 2.45
N PRO A 289 -4.04 19.60 2.16
CA PRO A 289 -4.99 20.64 2.57
C PRO A 289 -6.44 20.45 2.09
N ASP A 290 -6.62 19.75 0.96
CA ASP A 290 -7.93 19.45 0.39
C ASP A 290 -8.61 18.23 1.03
N PHE A 291 -7.89 17.45 1.84
CA PHE A 291 -8.45 16.27 2.51
C PHE A 291 -9.62 16.65 3.42
N LYS A 292 -10.75 15.97 3.24
CA LYS A 292 -11.96 16.11 4.07
C LYS A 292 -12.21 14.79 4.79
N PHE A 293 -12.59 14.87 6.06
CA PHE A 293 -12.89 13.73 6.90
C PHE A 293 -14.29 13.83 7.49
N THR A 294 -15.01 12.71 7.51
CA THR A 294 -16.31 12.54 8.15
C THR A 294 -16.28 11.37 9.12
N MET A 295 -17.11 11.44 10.16
CA MET A 295 -17.26 10.36 11.13
C MET A 295 -18.68 10.35 11.68
N ALA A 296 -19.26 9.17 11.85
CA ALA A 296 -20.68 9.01 12.22
C ALA A 296 -20.96 9.28 13.71
N HIS A 297 -20.01 9.02 14.61
CA HIS A 297 -20.27 8.92 16.05
C HIS A 297 -19.81 10.16 16.83
N ALA A 298 -20.73 11.01 17.28
CA ALA A 298 -20.42 12.19 18.11
C ALA A 298 -19.72 11.85 19.44
N CYS A 299 -19.98 10.66 19.99
CA CYS A 299 -19.33 10.20 21.23
C CYS A 299 -17.81 10.03 21.11
N THR A 300 -17.26 9.87 19.90
CA THR A 300 -15.80 9.83 19.69
C THR A 300 -15.14 11.16 20.03
N VAL A 301 -15.79 12.29 19.70
CA VAL A 301 -15.33 13.65 20.06
C VAL A 301 -15.36 13.83 21.59
N LEU A 302 -16.37 13.27 22.26
CA LEU A 302 -16.45 13.30 23.73
C LEU A 302 -15.30 12.51 24.39
N PHE A 303 -14.91 11.36 23.84
CA PHE A 303 -13.75 10.60 24.33
C PHE A 303 -12.44 11.37 24.18
N LEU A 304 -12.23 12.08 23.07
CA LEU A 304 -11.09 12.98 22.91
C LEU A 304 -11.07 14.10 23.95
N MET A 305 -12.20 14.75 24.18
CA MET A 305 -12.33 15.82 25.19
C MET A 305 -12.07 15.29 26.61
N TRP A 306 -12.60 14.12 26.94
CA TRP A 306 -12.38 13.47 28.23
C TRP A 306 -10.90 13.09 28.43
N TYR A 307 -10.27 12.50 27.41
CA TYR A 307 -8.83 12.18 27.44
C TYR A 307 -7.98 13.43 27.66
N LEU A 308 -8.22 14.51 26.91
CA LEU A 308 -7.46 15.76 27.05
C LEU A 308 -7.61 16.35 28.46
N SER A 309 -8.85 16.37 28.98
CA SER A 309 -9.16 16.88 30.31
C SER A 309 -8.47 16.06 31.40
N TYR A 310 -8.52 14.73 31.28
CA TYR A 310 -7.86 13.81 32.20
C TYR A 310 -6.33 13.92 32.16
N TRP A 311 -5.75 14.05 30.96
CA TRP A 311 -4.31 14.23 30.78
C TRP A 311 -3.82 15.57 31.36
N LEU A 312 -4.55 16.66 31.12
CA LEU A 312 -4.24 17.99 31.69
C LEU A 312 -4.37 18.00 33.22
N TYR A 313 -5.37 17.30 33.76
CA TYR A 313 -5.56 17.11 35.20
C TYR A 313 -4.40 16.32 35.82
N ARG A 314 -4.03 15.17 35.23
CA ARG A 314 -2.89 14.35 35.67
C ARG A 314 -1.55 15.06 35.64
N ARG A 315 -1.37 16.06 34.76
CA ARG A 315 -0.14 16.86 34.64
C ARG A 315 -0.16 18.18 35.42
N ASN A 316 -1.18 18.46 36.25
CA ASN A 316 -1.31 19.70 37.03
C ASN A 316 -1.24 20.98 36.19
N ILE A 317 -1.63 20.93 34.90
CA ILE A 317 -1.56 22.10 34.01
C ILE A 317 -2.70 23.09 34.30
N PHE A 318 -3.76 22.66 34.99
CA PHE A 318 -4.88 23.52 35.40
C PHE A 318 -4.69 24.31 36.71
N LEU A 319 -3.57 24.13 37.43
CA LEU A 319 -3.31 24.80 38.71
C LEU A 319 -2.39 26.04 38.60
N LYS A 320 -2.18 26.57 37.38
CA LYS A 320 -1.34 27.76 37.14
C LYS A 320 -1.97 28.79 36.19
N LEU A 321 -3.28 29.02 36.30
CA LEU A 321 -3.92 30.24 35.79
C LEU A 321 -4.52 31.02 36.95
#